data_AF-A0A815PB94-F1
#
_entry.id   AF-A0A815PB94-F1
#
_cell.length_a   1.000
_cell.length_b   1.000
_cell.length_c   1.000
_cell.angle_alpha   90.00
_cell.angle_beta   90.00
_cell.angle_gamma   90.00
#
_symmetry.space_group_name_H-M   'P 1'
#
loop_
_entity.id
_entity.type
_entity.pdbx_description
1 polymer ?
#
loop_
_entity_poly.entity_id
_entity_poly.type
_entity_poly.pdbx_seq_one_letter_code
_entity_poly.pdbx_strand_id
1 'polypeptide(L)'
;MDLIVVCSSSDKLKDTVLQAGGSTVLTEYQQKIKSNSGSPISVAAGQLSCKKILFVHWKPNNNDAALHRQSIHEFVSTGIQYAINENFITVAFPAM
;
A
#
# COMPACT_ATOMS: atom_id res chain seq x y z
N MET A 1 -10.87 6.75 -9.29
CA MET A 1 -10.31 5.57 -8.60
C MET A 1 -10.26 5.90 -7.12
N ASP A 2 -10.64 5.01 -6.22
CA ASP A 2 -10.80 5.37 -4.80
C ASP A 2 -9.55 5.03 -3.97
N LEU A 3 -9.02 3.82 -4.12
CA LEU A 3 -7.92 3.31 -3.31
C LEU A 3 -6.80 2.71 -4.16
N ILE A 4 -5.56 3.20 -3.99
CA ILE A 4 -4.37 2.54 -4.54
C ILE A 4 -3.74 1.68 -3.44
N VAL A 5 -3.48 0.41 -3.70
CA VAL A 5 -2.81 -0.50 -2.77
C VAL A 5 -1.37 -0.73 -3.24
N VAL A 6 -0.40 -0.25 -2.47
CA VAL A 6 1.03 -0.26 -2.81
C VAL A 6 1.78 -1.25 -1.94
N CYS A 7 2.64 -2.05 -2.56
CA CYS A 7 3.58 -2.90 -1.84
C CYS A 7 4.68 -2.03 -1.21
N SER A 8 4.73 -1.96 0.11
CA SER A 8 5.71 -1.11 0.82
C SER A 8 7.16 -1.62 0.71
N SER A 9 7.32 -2.88 0.29
CA SER A 9 8.60 -3.54 0.08
C SER A 9 9.21 -3.26 -1.29
N SER A 10 8.45 -2.67 -2.22
CA SER A 10 8.99 -2.18 -3.49
C SER A 10 9.42 -0.73 -3.33
N ASP A 11 10.72 -0.49 -3.11
CA ASP A 11 11.27 0.85 -2.87
C ASP A 11 10.97 1.80 -4.03
N LYS A 12 11.14 1.34 -5.28
CA LYS A 12 10.86 2.17 -6.47
C LYS A 12 9.40 2.59 -6.57
N LEU A 13 8.47 1.65 -6.39
CA LEU A 13 7.04 1.94 -6.50
C LEU A 13 6.59 2.85 -5.36
N LYS A 14 7.03 2.55 -4.13
CA LYS A 14 6.78 3.36 -2.94
C LYS A 14 7.25 4.80 -3.15
N ASP A 15 8.50 5.00 -3.56
CA ASP A 15 9.08 6.32 -3.76
C ASP A 15 8.35 7.09 -4.87
N THR A 16 8.01 6.41 -5.97
CA THR A 16 7.25 7.01 -7.08
C THR A 16 5.88 7.50 -6.61
N VAL A 17 5.15 6.68 -5.86
CA VAL A 17 3.81 7.05 -5.37
C VAL A 17 3.89 8.16 -4.33
N LEU A 18 4.87 8.13 -3.43
CA LEU A 18 5.08 9.18 -2.44
C LEU A 18 5.47 10.52 -3.08
N GLN A 19 6.33 10.50 -4.10
CA GLN A 19 6.68 11.69 -4.88
C GLN A 19 5.47 12.24 -5.63
N ALA A 20 4.69 11.38 -6.29
CA ALA A 20 3.51 11.77 -7.03
C ALA A 20 2.36 12.27 -6.13
N GLY A 21 2.28 11.79 -4.88
CA GLY A 21 1.36 12.29 -3.86
C GLY A 21 1.74 13.66 -3.28
N GLY A 22 3.02 14.03 -3.38
CA GLY A 22 3.56 15.30 -2.89
C GLY A 22 4.12 15.24 -1.46
N SER A 23 4.72 16.35 -1.02
CA SER A 23 5.46 16.45 0.25
C SER A 23 4.62 16.16 1.50
N THR A 24 3.33 16.50 1.47
CA THR A 24 2.38 16.22 2.57
C THR A 24 2.20 14.72 2.78
N VAL A 25 2.04 13.96 1.70
CA VAL A 25 1.86 12.49 1.74
C VAL A 25 3.13 11.82 2.24
N LEU A 26 4.29 12.26 1.77
CA LEU A 26 5.58 11.77 2.24
C LEU A 26 5.75 11.97 3.76
N THR A 27 5.39 13.15 4.26
CA THR A 27 5.50 13.48 5.69
C THR A 27 4.55 12.63 6.53
N GLU A 28 3.29 12.49 6.10
CA GLU A 28 2.30 11.64 6.77
C GLU A 28 2.77 10.18 6.83
N TYR A 29 3.29 9.66 5.71
CA TYR A 29 3.84 8.32 5.63
C TYR A 29 5.01 8.11 6.61
N GLN A 30 5.96 9.03 6.65
CA GLN A 30 7.12 8.97 7.55
C GLN A 30 6.74 9.04 9.04
N GLN A 31 5.66 9.76 9.38
CA GLN A 31 5.13 9.78 10.75
C GLN A 31 4.46 8.44 11.11
N LYS A 32 3.67 7.88 10.18
CA LYS A 32 2.95 6.63 10.39
C LYS A 32 3.86 5.41 10.45
N ILE A 33 4.93 5.37 9.66
CA ILE A 33 5.88 4.24 9.69
C ILE A 33 6.68 4.20 11.00
N LYS A 34 6.95 5.35 11.62
CA LYS A 34 7.62 5.44 12.93
C LYS A 34 6.74 4.97 14.08
N SER A 35 5.41 5.09 13.93
CA SER A 35 4.42 4.77 14.96
C SER A 35 3.79 3.39 14.79
N ASN A 36 3.75 2.83 13.58
CA ASN A 36 3.17 1.53 13.27
C ASN A 36 4.14 0.65 12.46
N SER A 37 5.01 -0.08 13.17
CA SER A 37 5.87 -1.09 12.57
C SER A 37 5.09 -2.41 12.40
N GLY A 38 4.64 -2.70 11.18
CA GLY A 38 4.13 -4.03 10.80
C GLY A 38 2.66 -4.08 10.35
N SER A 39 1.89 -3.02 10.55
CA SER A 39 0.51 -2.90 10.07
C SER A 39 0.44 -2.17 8.72
N PRO A 40 -0.62 -2.37 7.92
CA PRO A 40 -0.86 -1.56 6.73
C PRO A 40 -0.93 -0.06 7.07
N ILE A 41 -0.22 0.76 6.31
CA ILE A 41 -0.16 2.21 6.50
C ILE A 41 -1.07 2.85 5.45
N SER A 42 -2.14 3.51 5.88
CA SER A 42 -2.96 4.34 4.98
C SER A 42 -2.56 5.81 5.10
N VAL A 43 -2.54 6.53 3.98
CA VAL A 43 -2.30 7.98 3.91
C VAL A 43 -3.24 8.63 2.91
N ALA A 44 -3.43 9.95 3.02
CA ALA A 44 -4.15 10.70 2.01
C ALA A 44 -3.42 10.65 0.66
N ALA A 45 -4.17 10.77 -0.44
CA ALA A 45 -3.63 10.70 -1.80
C ALA A 45 -2.88 11.98 -2.25
N GLY A 46 -3.08 13.09 -1.54
CA GLY A 46 -2.46 14.37 -1.87
C GLY A 46 -2.79 14.82 -3.29
N GLN A 47 -1.78 14.88 -4.16
CA GLN A 47 -1.91 15.30 -5.56
C GLN A 47 -2.40 14.19 -6.52
N LEU A 48 -2.48 12.94 -6.07
CA LEU A 48 -2.98 11.85 -6.91
C LEU A 48 -4.51 11.95 -7.06
N SER A 49 -5.02 11.47 -8.19
CA SER A 49 -6.46 11.45 -8.49
C SER A 49 -7.27 10.42 -7.69
N CYS A 50 -6.63 9.69 -6.77
CA CYS A 50 -7.31 8.75 -5.87
C CYS A 50 -7.72 9.42 -4.57
N LYS A 51 -8.52 8.74 -3.74
CA LYS A 51 -8.91 9.26 -2.42
C LYS A 51 -7.86 8.90 -1.36
N LYS A 52 -7.28 7.71 -1.45
CA LYS A 52 -6.36 7.18 -0.44
C LYS A 52 -5.31 6.26 -1.05
N ILE A 53 -4.19 6.15 -0.36
CA ILE A 53 -3.12 5.19 -0.65
C ILE A 53 -2.98 4.27 0.56
N LEU A 54 -2.97 2.96 0.33
CA LEU A 54 -2.72 1.95 1.34
C LEU A 54 -1.40 1.25 1.04
N PHE A 55 -0.41 1.43 1.90
CA PHE A 55 0.85 0.72 1.87
C PHE A 55 0.73 -0.57 2.68
N VAL A 56 0.78 -1.70 2.00
CA VAL A 56 0.74 -3.02 2.63
C VAL A 56 2.14 -3.61 2.60
N HIS A 57 2.61 -4.10 3.75
CA HIS A 57 3.91 -4.73 3.83
C HIS A 57 3.85 -6.14 3.27
N TRP A 58 4.83 -6.45 2.42
CA TRP A 58 5.00 -7.77 1.82
C TRP A 58 6.36 -8.33 2.21
N LYS A 59 6.41 -9.43 2.97
CA LYS A 59 7.67 -10.15 3.21
C LYS A 59 7.75 -11.34 2.26
N PRO A 60 8.62 -11.30 1.24
CA PRO A 60 8.99 -12.52 0.54
C PRO A 60 9.79 -13.39 1.52
N ASN A 61 9.14 -14.35 2.17
CA ASN A 61 9.86 -15.38 2.90
C ASN A 61 10.45 -16.36 1.88
N ASN A 62 11.78 -16.32 1.74
CA ASN A 62 12.71 -17.23 1.05
C ASN A 62 12.12 -18.23 0.04
N ASN A 63 12.53 -18.09 -1.24
CA ASN A 63 12.64 -19.08 -2.34
C ASN A 63 11.56 -20.17 -2.54
N ASP A 64 10.50 -20.18 -1.75
CA ASP A 64 9.42 -21.14 -1.83
C ASP A 64 8.26 -20.50 -2.61
N ALA A 65 7.98 -21.06 -3.78
CA ALA A 65 6.91 -20.59 -4.64
C ALA A 65 5.53 -20.63 -3.96
N ALA A 66 5.32 -21.53 -2.98
CA ALA A 66 4.08 -21.60 -2.21
C ALA A 66 3.96 -20.42 -1.24
N LEU A 67 5.05 -20.09 -0.54
CA LEU A 67 5.09 -18.92 0.37
C LEU A 67 4.93 -17.62 -0.41
N HIS A 68 5.55 -17.51 -1.59
CA HIS A 68 5.36 -16.35 -2.48
C HIS A 68 3.90 -16.16 -2.89
N ARG A 69 3.20 -17.24 -3.29
CA ARG A 69 1.77 -17.17 -3.64
C ARG A 69 0.92 -16.77 -2.44
N GLN A 70 1.21 -17.31 -1.27
CA GLN A 70 0.49 -16.96 -0.04
C GLN A 70 0.65 -15.49 0.31
N SER A 71 1.86 -14.94 0.20
CA SER A 71 2.10 -13.52 0.50
C SER A 71 1.43 -12.56 -0.50
N ILE A 72 1.33 -12.93 -1.78
CA ILE A 72 0.55 -12.17 -2.77
C ILE A 72 -0.95 -12.22 -2.41
N HIS A 73 -1.46 -13.40 -2.05
CA HIS A 73 -2.84 -13.55 -1.62
C HIS A 73 -3.15 -12.70 -0.38
N GLU A 74 -2.26 -12.69 0.62
CA GLU A 74 -2.38 -11.85 1.82
C GLU A 74 -2.35 -10.35 1.47
N PHE A 75 -1.46 -9.93 0.56
CA PHE A 75 -1.40 -8.55 0.07
C PHE A 75 -2.71 -8.10 -0.59
N VAL A 76 -3.23 -8.90 -1.53
CA VAL A 76 -4.48 -8.59 -2.24
C VAL A 76 -5.67 -8.63 -1.29
N SER A 77 -5.77 -9.67 -0.46
CA SER A 77 -6.84 -9.83 0.53
C SER A 77 -6.88 -8.66 1.52
N THR A 78 -5.73 -8.23 2.03
CA THR A 78 -5.63 -7.07 2.93
C THR A 78 -6.13 -5.79 2.25
N GLY A 79 -5.73 -5.57 0.99
CA GLY A 79 -6.19 -4.42 0.21
C GLY A 79 -7.69 -4.41 -0.01
N ILE A 80 -8.27 -5.56 -0.38
CA ILE A 80 -9.72 -5.70 -0.61
C ILE A 80 -10.51 -5.55 0.69
N GLN A 81 -10.08 -6.20 1.78
CA GLN A 81 -10.73 -6.08 3.08
C GLN A 81 -10.73 -4.63 3.57
N TYR A 82 -9.60 -3.93 3.42
CA TYR A 82 -9.51 -2.51 3.76
C TYR A 82 -10.47 -1.67 2.91
N ALA A 83 -10.58 -1.96 1.61
CA ALA A 83 -11.51 -1.27 0.72
C ALA A 83 -12.96 -1.46 1.13
N ILE A 84 -13.37 -2.68 1.48
CA ILE A 84 -14.71 -2.99 1.96
C ILE A 84 -15.01 -2.23 3.27
N ASN A 85 -14.09 -2.29 4.24
CA ASN A 85 -14.28 -1.65 5.54
C ASN A 85 -14.42 -0.11 5.44
N GLU A 86 -13.71 0.50 4.50
CA GLU A 86 -13.71 1.95 4.27
C GLU A 86 -14.71 2.39 3.19
N ASN A 87 -15.55 1.48 2.67
CA ASN A 87 -16.54 1.72 1.61
C ASN A 87 -15.95 2.29 0.30
N PHE A 88 -14.76 1.83 -0.09
CA PHE A 88 -14.18 2.15 -1.39
C PHE A 88 -14.75 1.24 -2.48
N ILE A 89 -15.15 1.83 -3.61
CA ILE A 89 -15.80 1.11 -4.72
C ILE A 89 -14.77 0.62 -5.74
N THR A 90 -13.69 1.39 -5.93
CA THR A 90 -12.65 1.09 -6.92
C THR A 90 -11.26 0.99 -6.28
N VAL A 91 -10.60 -0.15 -6.51
CA VAL A 91 -9.26 -0.45 -6.00
C VAL A 91 -8.34 -0.75 -7.18
N ALA A 92 -7.08 -0.32 -7.12
CA ALA A 92 -6.07 -0.77 -8.07
C ALA A 92 -4.78 -1.15 -7.38
N PHE A 93 -4.15 -2.15 -7.98
CA PHE A 93 -2.92 -2.78 -7.56
C PHE A 93 -1.89 -2.52 -8.66
N PRO A 94 -0.92 -1.62 -8.43
CA PRO A 94 0.20 -1.46 -9.36
C PRO A 94 1.01 -2.76 -9.44
N ALA A 95 1.69 -2.97 -10.56
CA ALA A 95 2.60 -4.10 -10.73
C ALA A 95 3.71 -4.07 -9.66
N MET A 96 3.99 -5.23 -9.06
CA MET A 96 5.00 -5.43 -8.01
C MET A 96 6.37 -5.79 -8.60
#